data_AF-A0A946WKF7-F1
#
_entry.id   AF-A0A946WKF7-F1
#
_cell.length_a   1.000
_cell.length_b   1.000
_cell.length_c   1.000
_cell.angle_alpha   90.00
_cell.angle_beta   90.00
_cell.angle_gamma   90.00
#
_symmetry.space_group_name_H-M   'P 1'
#
loop_
_entity.id
_entity.type
_entity.pdbx_description
1 polymer ?
#
loop_
_entity_poly.entity_id
_entity_poly.type
_entity_poly.pdbx_seq_one_letter_code
_entity_poly.pdbx_strand_id
1 'polypeptide(L)'
;MYSCIYEGQIRHRRFSPTIHEFNYKLYLAYIDLDELDSVFDKRWFWSSKRPALARLKRDDYIGDSALSIKNAVNKRVLEETGNEIEGRVRMLTHLRYFGYVFNPVTFYYCFDKTDNYVKTVVAEITNTPWKERHSYVLNVNDSNQKLQFDIDKEFHVSPFMQMDLQYDWRFTIPSET
;
A
#
# COMPACT_ATOMS: atom_id res chain seq x y z
N MET A 1 18.62 2.57 -7.74
CA MET A 1 17.20 2.75 -8.07
C MET A 1 16.46 1.63 -7.38
N TYR A 2 15.59 1.95 -6.44
CA TYR A 2 14.87 0.95 -5.62
C TYR A 2 13.54 0.54 -6.26
N SER A 3 12.98 1.40 -7.09
CA SER A 3 11.68 1.17 -7.72
C SER A 3 11.74 0.01 -8.72
N CYS A 4 10.80 -0.94 -8.61
CA CYS A 4 10.72 -2.15 -9.43
C CYS A 4 9.26 -2.62 -9.59
N ILE A 5 9.06 -3.75 -10.27
CA ILE A 5 7.78 -4.44 -10.34
C ILE A 5 7.93 -5.75 -9.57
N TYR A 6 7.08 -5.97 -8.58
CA TYR A 6 6.96 -7.28 -7.96
C TYR A 6 5.92 -8.10 -8.69
N GLU A 7 6.25 -9.36 -8.95
CA GLU A 7 5.33 -10.37 -9.48
C GLU A 7 5.02 -11.38 -8.38
N GLY A 8 3.79 -11.88 -8.36
CA GLY A 8 3.39 -12.83 -7.32
C GLY A 8 2.04 -13.47 -7.58
N GLN A 9 1.50 -14.07 -6.53
CA GLN A 9 0.18 -14.69 -6.53
C GLN A 9 -0.66 -14.14 -5.38
N ILE A 10 -1.94 -13.86 -5.65
CA ILE A 10 -2.94 -13.59 -4.63
C ILE A 10 -3.81 -14.83 -4.52
N ARG A 11 -3.97 -15.30 -3.29
CA ARG A 11 -4.90 -16.37 -2.94
C ARG A 11 -5.98 -15.83 -2.02
N HIS A 12 -7.23 -15.92 -2.46
CA HIS A 12 -8.39 -15.67 -1.62
C HIS A 12 -8.98 -17.01 -1.18
N ARG A 13 -9.16 -17.21 0.12
CA ARG A 13 -9.81 -18.41 0.66
C ARG A 13 -10.81 -18.03 1.74
N ARG A 14 -12.05 -18.48 1.58
CA ARG A 14 -13.11 -18.40 2.58
C ARG A 14 -13.43 -19.83 3.01
N PHE A 15 -13.48 -20.08 4.31
CA PHE A 15 -13.71 -21.42 4.86
C PHE A 15 -15.18 -21.68 5.23
N SER A 16 -15.95 -20.63 5.51
CA SER A 16 -17.35 -20.69 5.95
C SER A 16 -18.17 -19.56 5.30
N PRO A 17 -19.47 -19.76 4.98
CA PRO A 17 -20.24 -21.00 5.17
C PRO A 17 -19.89 -22.11 4.16
N THR A 18 -19.39 -21.72 2.99
CA THR A 18 -18.92 -22.64 1.95
C THR A 18 -17.46 -22.36 1.64
N ILE A 19 -16.67 -23.41 1.42
CA ILE A 19 -15.28 -23.27 1.03
C ILE A 19 -15.22 -22.69 -0.39
N HIS A 20 -14.68 -21.48 -0.50
CA HIS A 20 -14.39 -20.84 -1.77
C HIS A 20 -12.91 -20.46 -1.80
N GLU A 21 -12.22 -20.84 -2.86
CA GLU A 21 -10.81 -20.53 -3.05
C GLU A 21 -10.57 -20.07 -4.48
N PHE A 22 -9.81 -18.98 -4.61
CA PHE A 22 -9.37 -18.45 -5.87
C PHE A 22 -7.89 -18.09 -5.79
N ASN A 23 -7.13 -18.39 -6.84
CA ASN A 23 -5.71 -18.07 -6.93
C ASN A 23 -5.43 -17.45 -8.31
N TYR A 24 -4.81 -16.28 -8.33
CA TYR A 24 -4.46 -15.58 -9.55
C TYR A 24 -3.06 -14.98 -9.45
N LYS A 25 -2.39 -14.90 -10.60
CA LYS A 25 -1.15 -14.14 -10.73
C LYS A 25 -1.47 -12.65 -10.72
N LEU A 26 -0.57 -11.88 -10.14
CA LEU A 26 -0.61 -10.42 -10.21
C LEU A 26 0.80 -9.87 -10.30
N TYR A 27 0.84 -8.56 -10.52
CA TYR A 27 2.03 -7.75 -10.32
C TYR A 27 1.64 -6.47 -9.57
N LEU A 28 2.58 -5.93 -8.81
CA LEU A 28 2.44 -4.65 -8.10
C LEU A 28 3.64 -3.77 -8.44
N ALA A 29 3.37 -2.48 -8.63
CA ALA A 29 4.44 -1.49 -8.73
C ALA A 29 5.00 -1.24 -7.33
N TYR A 30 6.30 -1.43 -7.17
CA TYR A 30 7.05 -1.03 -5.98
C TYR A 30 7.82 0.25 -6.32
N ILE A 31 7.44 1.36 -5.71
CA ILE A 31 7.92 2.69 -6.08
C ILE A 31 8.47 3.37 -4.84
N ASP A 32 9.75 3.73 -4.87
CA ASP A 32 10.30 4.69 -3.93
C ASP A 32 9.74 6.07 -4.28
N LEU A 33 9.03 6.68 -3.31
CA LEU A 33 8.37 7.96 -3.53
C LEU A 33 9.36 9.11 -3.75
N ASP A 34 10.62 8.96 -3.32
CA ASP A 34 11.69 9.93 -3.60
C ASP A 34 12.23 9.80 -5.04
N GLU A 35 11.96 8.69 -5.73
CA GLU A 35 12.39 8.44 -7.11
C GLU A 35 11.29 8.74 -8.15
N LEU A 36 10.10 9.19 -7.70
CA LEU A 36 8.89 9.20 -8.51
C LEU A 36 9.03 9.97 -9.83
N ASP A 37 9.67 11.16 -9.84
CA ASP A 37 9.89 11.90 -11.08
C ASP A 37 10.84 11.17 -12.05
N SER A 38 11.87 10.50 -11.53
CA SER A 38 12.85 9.76 -12.34
C SER A 38 12.31 8.44 -12.87
N VAL A 39 11.46 7.73 -12.10
CA VAL A 39 10.87 6.43 -12.48
C VAL A 39 10.05 6.54 -13.76
N PHE A 40 9.30 7.63 -13.90
CA PHE A 40 8.42 7.87 -15.03
C PHE A 40 9.07 8.71 -16.15
N ASP A 41 10.27 9.26 -15.93
CA ASP A 41 10.94 10.07 -16.93
C ASP A 41 11.26 9.25 -18.19
N LYS A 42 11.13 9.89 -19.36
CA LYS A 42 11.38 9.31 -20.70
C LYS A 42 10.58 8.06 -21.07
N ARG A 43 9.56 7.67 -20.30
CA ARG A 43 8.67 6.53 -20.64
C ARG A 43 7.40 7.03 -21.30
N TRP A 44 7.13 6.63 -22.54
CA TRP A 44 5.94 7.11 -23.25
C TRP A 44 4.63 6.51 -22.72
N PHE A 45 4.64 5.22 -22.34
CA PHE A 45 3.44 4.53 -21.86
C PHE A 45 3.19 4.65 -20.36
N TRP A 46 4.11 5.26 -19.61
CA TRP A 46 4.05 5.38 -18.16
C TRP A 46 4.11 6.85 -17.76
N SER A 47 3.32 7.29 -16.79
CA SER A 47 3.40 8.67 -16.30
C SER A 47 2.81 8.87 -14.90
N SER A 48 3.32 9.85 -14.16
CA SER A 48 2.67 10.38 -12.96
C SER A 48 1.82 11.64 -13.24
N LYS A 49 2.04 12.32 -14.36
CA LYS A 49 1.45 13.65 -14.65
C LYS A 49 0.38 13.58 -15.74
N ARG A 50 0.73 13.05 -16.92
CA ARG A 50 -0.16 12.99 -18.09
C ARG A 50 -0.96 11.68 -18.15
N PRO A 51 -2.07 11.64 -18.92
CA PRO A 51 -2.68 10.38 -19.33
C PRO A 51 -1.65 9.47 -20.02
N ALA A 52 -1.64 8.19 -19.63
CA ALA A 52 -0.72 7.17 -20.12
C ALA A 52 -1.36 5.78 -19.93
N LEU A 53 -0.80 4.74 -20.54
CA LEU A 53 -1.30 3.37 -20.39
C LEU A 53 -1.20 2.90 -18.94
N ALA A 54 -0.09 3.21 -18.27
CA ALA A 54 0.11 3.02 -16.84
C ALA A 54 0.29 4.40 -16.19
N ARG A 55 -0.60 4.78 -15.27
CA ARG A 55 -0.57 6.10 -14.64
C ARG A 55 -0.62 6.02 -13.12
N LEU A 56 0.35 6.64 -12.47
CA LEU A 56 0.28 6.95 -11.04
C LEU A 56 -0.45 8.28 -10.90
N LYS A 57 -1.75 8.26 -10.62
CA LYS A 57 -2.55 9.47 -10.43
C LYS A 57 -2.61 9.79 -8.94
N ARG A 58 -2.15 10.99 -8.55
CA ARG A 58 -2.08 11.40 -7.13
C ARG A 58 -3.39 11.18 -6.36
N ASP A 59 -4.53 11.54 -6.95
CA ASP A 59 -5.86 11.39 -6.33
C ASP A 59 -6.24 9.94 -6.01
N ASP A 60 -5.60 8.95 -6.63
CA ASP A 60 -5.91 7.54 -6.43
C ASP A 60 -5.30 6.99 -5.10
N TYR A 61 -4.54 7.81 -4.35
CA TYR A 61 -3.78 7.42 -3.15
C TYR A 61 -4.03 8.32 -1.93
N ILE A 62 -3.53 7.90 -0.76
CA ILE A 62 -3.72 8.49 0.57
C ILE A 62 -3.66 10.02 0.69
N GLY A 63 -4.57 10.55 1.51
CA GLY A 63 -4.60 11.96 1.93
C GLY A 63 -4.97 12.96 0.84
N ASP A 64 -4.76 14.24 1.15
CA ASP A 64 -5.05 15.36 0.25
C ASP A 64 -4.17 15.33 -1.00
N SER A 65 -4.78 15.44 -2.18
CA SER A 65 -4.10 15.44 -3.47
C SER A 65 -3.20 16.68 -3.69
N ALA A 66 -3.37 17.74 -2.89
CA ALA A 66 -2.46 18.89 -2.88
C ALA A 66 -1.07 18.55 -2.31
N LEU A 67 -0.97 17.53 -1.44
CA LEU A 67 0.29 17.07 -0.86
C LEU A 67 0.96 16.01 -1.74
N SER A 68 2.28 15.86 -1.67
CA SER A 68 2.94 14.66 -2.21
C SER A 68 2.44 13.41 -1.47
N ILE A 69 2.49 12.25 -2.11
CA ILE A 69 2.09 10.98 -1.47
C ILE A 69 2.92 10.75 -0.20
N LYS A 70 4.23 11.00 -0.26
CA LYS A 70 5.13 10.86 0.90
C LYS A 70 4.71 11.76 2.06
N ASN A 71 4.37 13.03 1.78
CA ASN A 71 3.95 13.97 2.82
C ASN A 71 2.58 13.59 3.41
N ALA A 72 1.66 13.07 2.59
CA ALA A 72 0.38 12.56 3.08
C ALA A 72 0.54 11.32 3.98
N VAL A 73 1.45 10.41 3.61
CA VAL A 73 1.81 9.25 4.47
C VAL A 73 2.43 9.74 5.78
N ASN A 74 3.40 10.66 5.72
CA ASN A 74 4.04 11.21 6.93
C ASN A 74 3.02 11.88 7.85
N LYS A 75 2.13 12.71 7.29
CA LYS A 75 1.04 13.33 8.05
C LYS A 75 0.17 12.28 8.75
N ARG A 76 -0.24 11.23 8.03
CA ARG A 76 -1.08 10.17 8.62
C ARG A 76 -0.37 9.40 9.74
N VAL A 77 0.92 9.11 9.57
CA VAL A 77 1.74 8.45 10.60
C VAL A 77 1.93 9.36 11.82
N LEU A 78 2.19 10.64 11.60
CA LEU A 78 2.31 11.63 12.67
C LEU A 78 1.02 11.76 13.48
N GLU A 79 -0.14 11.80 12.81
CA GLU A 79 -1.45 11.88 13.46
C GLU A 79 -1.75 10.67 14.35
N GLU A 80 -1.34 9.47 13.94
CA GLU A 80 -1.60 8.24 14.70
C GLU A 80 -0.57 8.01 15.82
N THR A 81 0.71 8.28 15.54
CA THR A 81 1.82 7.82 16.38
C THR A 81 2.52 8.92 17.14
N GLY A 82 2.30 10.19 16.77
CA GLY A 82 3.04 11.34 17.27
C GLY A 82 4.47 11.46 16.75
N ASN A 83 4.91 10.55 15.87
CA ASN A 83 6.27 10.55 15.31
C ASN A 83 6.24 10.76 13.78
N GLU A 84 7.20 11.54 13.28
CA GLU A 84 7.39 11.70 11.84
C GLU A 84 8.23 10.57 11.23
N ILE A 85 8.05 10.33 9.93
CA ILE A 85 8.89 9.42 9.17
C ILE A 85 10.20 10.11 8.81
N GLU A 86 11.31 9.61 9.33
CA GLU A 86 12.64 10.16 9.05
C GLU A 86 13.28 9.64 7.75
N GLY A 87 12.86 8.45 7.30
CA GLY A 87 13.49 7.74 6.18
C GLY A 87 12.74 7.81 4.85
N ARG A 88 13.03 6.82 4.01
CA ARG A 88 12.36 6.64 2.71
C ARG A 88 10.98 6.03 2.91
N VAL A 89 10.07 6.36 2.00
CA VAL A 89 8.75 5.73 1.93
C VAL A 89 8.65 5.04 0.58
N ARG A 90 8.48 3.72 0.62
CA ARG A 90 8.34 2.89 -0.57
C ARG A 90 6.93 2.33 -0.64
N MET A 91 6.26 2.55 -1.76
CA MET A 91 4.86 2.23 -1.98
C MET A 91 4.74 0.95 -2.81
N LEU A 92 3.88 0.03 -2.39
CA LEU A 92 3.51 -1.18 -3.11
C LEU A 92 2.03 -1.10 -3.51
N THR A 93 1.74 -1.02 -4.81
CA THR A 93 0.39 -0.68 -5.28
C THR A 93 0.07 -1.16 -6.71
N HIS A 94 -1.21 -1.16 -7.07
CA HIS A 94 -1.60 -1.03 -8.47
C HIS A 94 -1.58 0.43 -8.94
N LEU A 95 -1.21 0.62 -10.21
CA LEU A 95 -1.39 1.88 -10.93
C LEU A 95 -2.74 1.89 -11.66
N ARG A 96 -3.10 3.04 -12.22
CA ARG A 96 -4.21 3.13 -13.17
C ARG A 96 -3.76 2.58 -14.52
N TYR A 97 -4.47 1.59 -15.05
CA TYR A 97 -4.22 1.01 -16.36
C TYR A 97 -5.35 1.34 -17.33
N PHE A 98 -5.02 1.87 -18.51
CA PHE A 98 -6.00 2.27 -19.54
C PHE A 98 -7.10 3.20 -19.00
N GLY A 99 -6.78 4.04 -18.01
CA GLY A 99 -7.75 4.94 -17.39
C GLY A 99 -8.58 4.32 -16.27
N TYR A 100 -8.45 3.03 -15.95
CA TYR A 100 -9.16 2.34 -14.87
C TYR A 100 -8.21 1.97 -13.73
N VAL A 101 -8.68 2.09 -12.49
CA VAL A 101 -7.92 1.69 -11.30
C VAL A 101 -8.75 0.71 -10.49
N PHE A 102 -8.20 -0.48 -10.30
CA PHE A 102 -8.70 -1.47 -9.35
C PHE A 102 -7.57 -1.72 -8.35
N ASN A 103 -7.60 -0.98 -7.25
CA ASN A 103 -6.54 -0.98 -6.24
C ASN A 103 -7.17 -1.17 -4.85
N PRO A 104 -7.42 -2.41 -4.43
CA PRO A 104 -8.12 -2.68 -3.17
C PRO A 104 -7.27 -2.28 -1.94
N VAL A 105 -5.94 -2.35 -2.06
CA VAL A 105 -5.02 -1.99 -0.99
C VAL A 105 -3.71 -1.45 -1.55
N THR A 106 -3.21 -0.38 -0.92
CA THR A 106 -1.86 0.16 -1.10
C THR A 106 -1.09 -0.01 0.19
N PHE A 107 0.15 -0.48 0.12
CA PHE A 107 1.03 -0.56 1.28
C PHE A 107 2.16 0.46 1.16
N TYR A 108 2.44 1.18 2.25
CA TYR A 108 3.55 2.10 2.36
C TYR A 108 4.52 1.59 3.43
N TYR A 109 5.71 1.20 2.99
CA TYR A 109 6.80 0.80 3.87
C TYR A 109 7.61 2.04 4.21
N CYS A 110 7.55 2.45 5.48
CA CYS A 110 8.26 3.60 6.02
C CYS A 110 9.53 3.10 6.69
N PHE A 111 10.67 3.42 6.08
CA PHE A 111 11.97 3.00 6.58
C PHE A 111 12.51 3.98 7.60
N ASP A 112 13.44 3.49 8.42
CA ASP A 112 14.25 4.34 9.28
C ASP A 112 15.19 5.24 8.46
N LYS A 113 15.84 6.19 9.12
CA LYS A 113 16.79 7.10 8.49
C LYS A 113 17.94 6.38 7.78
N THR A 114 18.33 5.20 8.26
CA THR A 114 19.42 4.41 7.66
C THR A 114 18.97 3.50 6.52
N ASP A 115 17.67 3.45 6.21
CA ASP A 115 17.07 2.65 5.14
C ASP A 115 17.27 1.12 5.32
N ASN A 116 17.55 0.69 6.55
CA ASN A 116 17.85 -0.71 6.89
C ASN A 116 16.65 -1.44 7.49
N TYR A 117 15.76 -0.70 8.18
CA TYR A 117 14.63 -1.29 8.88
C TYR A 117 13.33 -0.59 8.54
N VAL A 118 12.26 -1.37 8.35
CA VAL A 118 10.90 -0.83 8.28
C VAL A 118 10.46 -0.50 9.70
N LYS A 119 10.13 0.77 9.95
CA LYS A 119 9.61 1.26 11.23
C LYS A 119 8.10 1.27 11.28
N THR A 120 7.45 1.54 10.15
CA THR A 120 5.99 1.59 10.07
C THR A 120 5.53 1.07 8.72
N VAL A 121 4.46 0.27 8.72
CA VAL A 121 3.72 -0.08 7.51
C VAL A 121 2.38 0.61 7.55
N VAL A 122 2.07 1.44 6.55
CA VAL A 122 0.72 1.99 6.39
C VAL A 122 -0.01 1.20 5.34
N ALA A 123 -1.15 0.62 5.68
CA ALA A 123 -2.01 -0.09 4.77
C ALA A 123 -3.26 0.73 4.47
N GLU A 124 -3.33 1.32 3.29
CA GLU A 124 -4.50 2.03 2.81
C GLU A 124 -5.41 1.08 2.04
N ILE A 125 -6.59 0.82 2.58
CA ILE A 125 -7.64 0.05 1.94
C ILE A 125 -8.57 1.00 1.21
N THR A 126 -8.87 0.71 -0.06
CA THR A 126 -9.89 1.41 -0.83
C THR A 126 -11.06 0.48 -1.09
N ASN A 127 -12.24 0.84 -0.58
CA ASN A 127 -13.45 0.09 -0.86
C ASN A 127 -13.93 0.39 -2.30
N THR A 128 -14.28 -0.65 -3.04
CA THR A 128 -14.87 -0.53 -4.38
C THR A 128 -16.26 -1.15 -4.35
N PRO A 129 -17.31 -0.49 -4.90
CA PRO A 129 -17.30 0.72 -5.74
C PRO A 129 -17.39 2.06 -5.01
N TRP A 130 -17.59 2.10 -3.68
CA TRP A 130 -17.90 3.33 -2.93
C TRP A 130 -16.74 4.33 -2.81
N LYS A 131 -15.50 3.92 -3.12
CA LYS A 131 -14.27 4.74 -3.07
C LYS A 131 -13.94 5.33 -1.71
N GLU A 132 -14.58 4.85 -0.65
CA GLU A 132 -14.18 5.14 0.72
C GLU A 132 -12.79 4.55 0.97
N ARG A 133 -11.97 5.27 1.72
CA ARG A 133 -10.62 4.86 2.06
C ARG A 133 -10.43 4.85 3.55
N HIS A 134 -9.63 3.90 4.01
CA HIS A 134 -9.23 3.81 5.41
C HIS A 134 -7.79 3.32 5.46
N SER A 135 -7.02 3.85 6.41
CA SER A 135 -5.60 3.54 6.55
C SER A 135 -5.29 3.04 7.96
N TYR A 136 -4.76 1.82 8.02
CA TYR A 136 -4.18 1.25 9.23
C TYR A 136 -2.70 1.63 9.28
N VAL A 137 -2.25 2.17 10.42
CA VAL A 137 -0.84 2.50 10.67
C VAL A 137 -0.27 1.46 11.61
N LEU A 138 0.66 0.64 11.12
CA LEU A 138 1.19 -0.53 11.80
C LEU A 138 2.63 -0.27 12.22
N ASN A 139 2.86 0.02 13.49
CA ASN A 139 4.19 0.32 14.03
C ASN A 139 4.96 -0.97 14.34
N VAL A 140 6.15 -1.08 13.75
CA VAL A 140 7.04 -2.22 13.96
C VAL A 140 7.77 -2.02 15.27
N ASN A 141 7.45 -2.85 16.27
CA ASN A 141 8.15 -2.83 17.55
C ASN A 141 9.55 -3.45 17.40
N ASP A 142 10.56 -2.81 18.01
CA ASP A 142 11.98 -3.19 17.90
C ASP A 142 12.30 -4.60 18.43
N SER A 143 11.40 -5.23 19.19
CA SER A 143 11.66 -6.50 19.91
C SER A 143 11.56 -7.76 19.05
N ASN A 144 11.04 -7.68 17.81
CA ASN A 144 11.12 -8.77 16.84
C ASN A 144 10.84 -8.19 15.44
N GLN A 145 11.78 -8.32 14.51
CA GLN A 145 11.65 -7.89 13.11
C GLN A 145 10.52 -8.61 12.32
N LYS A 146 9.65 -9.36 12.98
CA LYS A 146 8.46 -9.96 12.38
C LYS A 146 7.43 -8.86 12.17
N LEU A 147 7.08 -8.60 10.92
CA LEU A 147 5.99 -7.70 10.56
C LEU A 147 4.65 -8.43 10.70
N GLN A 148 4.25 -8.74 11.92
CA GLN A 148 2.98 -9.38 12.25
C GLN A 148 2.15 -8.48 13.16
N PHE A 149 0.88 -8.28 12.82
CA PHE A 149 -0.02 -7.37 13.52
C PHE A 149 -1.40 -8.00 13.68
N ASP A 150 -1.87 -8.05 14.91
CA ASP A 150 -3.26 -8.41 15.24
C ASP A 150 -4.03 -7.11 15.47
N ILE A 151 -4.98 -6.80 14.57
CA ILE A 151 -5.76 -5.56 14.62
C ILE A 151 -7.25 -5.85 14.52
N ASP A 152 -8.05 -5.08 15.23
CA ASP A 152 -9.49 -5.14 15.08
C ASP A 152 -9.92 -4.54 13.73
N LYS A 153 -10.95 -5.13 13.12
CA LYS A 153 -11.49 -4.62 11.86
C LYS A 153 -12.30 -3.36 12.12
N GLU A 154 -11.76 -2.22 11.70
CA GLU A 154 -12.41 -0.91 11.87
C GLU A 154 -13.06 -0.38 10.58
N PHE A 155 -12.86 -1.07 9.44
CA PHE A 155 -13.37 -0.62 8.15
C PHE A 155 -14.22 -1.68 7.41
N HIS A 156 -15.36 -1.24 6.87
CA HIS A 156 -16.27 -2.08 6.08
C HIS A 156 -15.72 -2.30 4.66
N VAL A 157 -14.82 -3.28 4.50
CA VAL A 157 -14.26 -3.65 3.18
C VAL A 157 -15.19 -4.58 2.38
N SER A 158 -16.13 -5.25 3.04
CA SER A 158 -17.05 -6.19 2.40
C SER A 158 -18.40 -6.22 3.09
N PRO A 159 -19.52 -6.19 2.35
CA PRO A 159 -20.85 -6.36 2.92
C PRO A 159 -21.09 -7.78 3.46
N PHE A 160 -20.24 -8.75 3.09
CA PHE A 160 -20.41 -10.16 3.47
C PHE A 160 -19.67 -10.54 4.76
N MET A 161 -18.79 -9.68 5.27
CA MET A 161 -17.98 -9.96 6.46
C MET A 161 -18.41 -9.00 7.57
N GLN A 162 -18.78 -9.55 8.73
CA GLN A 162 -19.15 -8.77 9.92
C GLN A 162 -17.99 -7.88 10.39
N MET A 163 -18.29 -6.87 11.21
CA MET A 163 -17.29 -5.97 11.77
C MET A 163 -16.55 -6.58 12.96
N ASP A 164 -17.20 -7.49 13.68
CA ASP A 164 -16.61 -8.23 14.80
C ASP A 164 -15.67 -9.32 14.28
N LEU A 165 -14.57 -8.88 13.69
CA LEU A 165 -13.50 -9.71 13.16
C LEU A 165 -12.17 -9.08 13.51
N GLN A 166 -11.20 -9.94 13.78
CA GLN A 166 -9.82 -9.55 13.96
C GLN A 166 -9.04 -9.91 12.68
N TYR A 167 -8.11 -9.05 12.29
CA TYR A 167 -7.18 -9.32 11.22
C TYR A 167 -5.81 -9.71 11.77
N ASP A 168 -5.27 -10.83 11.27
CA ASP A 168 -3.85 -11.22 11.41
C ASP A 168 -3.11 -10.81 10.13
N TRP A 169 -2.41 -9.68 10.19
CA TRP A 169 -1.63 -9.15 9.07
C TRP A 169 -0.19 -9.62 9.17
N ARG A 170 0.34 -10.15 8.08
CA ARG A 170 1.73 -10.60 7.98
C ARG A 170 2.38 -10.03 6.75
N PHE A 171 3.53 -9.39 6.94
CA PHE A 171 4.31 -8.82 5.87
C PHE A 171 5.73 -9.40 5.83
N THR A 172 6.34 -9.24 4.68
CA THR A 172 7.77 -9.46 4.47
C THR A 172 8.40 -8.14 4.11
N ILE A 173 9.60 -7.88 4.61
CA ILE A 173 10.37 -6.70 4.20
C ILE A 173 10.66 -6.86 2.69
N PRO A 174 10.35 -5.86 1.85
CA PRO A 174 10.67 -5.92 0.44
C PRO A 174 12.18 -6.03 0.23
N SER A 175 12.62 -7.05 -0.52
CA SER A 175 14.01 -7.25 -0.91
C SER A 175 14.09 -7.62 -2.39
N GLU A 176 15.30 -7.61 -2.94
CA GLU A 176 15.57 -8.32 -4.20
C GLU A 176 15.37 -9.82 -3.93
N THR A 177 14.71 -10.51 -4.87
CA THR A 177 14.57 -11.97 -4.90
C THR A 177 15.67 -12.61 -5.69
#